data_AF-A0A7V3DJG8-F1
#
_entry.id   AF-A0A7V3DJG8-F1
#
_cell.length_a   1.000
_cell.length_b   1.000
_cell.length_c   1.000
_cell.angle_alpha   90.00
_cell.angle_beta   90.00
_cell.angle_gamma   90.00
#
_symmetry.space_group_name_H-M   'P 1'
#
loop_
_entity.id
_entity.type
_entity.pdbx_description
1 polymer ?
#
loop_
_entity_poly.entity_id
_entity_poly.type
_entity_poly.pdbx_seq_one_letter_code
_entity_poly.pdbx_strand_id
1 'polypeptide(L)'
;MEPGGMMLVNHENAGQRKSPTHSFWSQPLGSFIIARRADQLLPWASREAQVEIREKDLDMKHLEDVARQAIDAAGRILRHRMGRPGRVVQKGKADYVTEVDKACEEAILKTISSHFPSHKVISEESPLMRDGASEVTWIVDPLDGTTNFIHGFPMVSVSVAVAREEEVLLGLVLDPIREELFVARKGSGAKLNNSPIQVRARATVSDALMATGFPHRAKHYLEPYMAAMGRILQEANDLRRAGSAALDLAYVACGRLDGFWEPGLKPWDVAAGSLLVKEAGGIVTDFWGNPEYLLNGHVVAATKRIHGFLLEQISHELAPALRPA
;
A
#
# COMPACT_ATOMS: atom_id res chain seq x y z
N MET A 1 -45.81 -38.52 -49.83
CA MET A 1 -45.90 -39.91 -50.32
C MET A 1 -44.50 -40.37 -50.66
N GLU A 2 -43.92 -41.11 -49.71
CA GLU A 2 -43.00 -42.26 -49.84
C GLU A 2 -41.68 -42.19 -50.63
N PRO A 3 -40.67 -42.99 -50.22
CA PRO A 3 -39.29 -42.52 -49.98
C PRO A 3 -38.20 -43.43 -50.59
N GLY A 4 -36.92 -43.12 -50.34
CA GLY A 4 -35.80 -44.06 -50.53
C GLY A 4 -34.46 -43.34 -50.40
N GLY A 5 -33.45 -43.79 -49.67
CA GLY A 5 -33.26 -45.06 -48.98
C GLY A 5 -32.12 -44.92 -47.97
N MET A 6 -32.16 -45.82 -47.00
CA MET A 6 -31.23 -45.99 -45.89
C MET A 6 -29.98 -46.72 -46.36
N MET A 7 -28.78 -46.33 -45.90
CA MET A 7 -27.65 -47.25 -45.82
C MET A 7 -26.89 -47.01 -44.50
N LEU A 8 -27.07 -47.96 -43.59
CA LEU A 8 -26.26 -48.16 -42.40
C LEU A 8 -25.02 -48.98 -42.78
N VAL A 9 -23.85 -48.60 -42.27
CA VAL A 9 -22.80 -49.56 -41.91
C VAL A 9 -22.16 -49.10 -40.60
N ASN A 10 -22.38 -49.89 -39.55
CA ASN A 10 -21.63 -49.88 -38.30
C ASN A 10 -20.30 -50.64 -38.48
N HIS A 11 -19.23 -50.21 -37.82
CA HIS A 11 -18.58 -51.03 -36.79
C HIS A 11 -17.48 -50.28 -36.04
N GLU A 12 -17.54 -50.47 -34.73
CA GLU A 12 -16.58 -50.11 -33.69
C GLU A 12 -15.18 -50.71 -33.92
N ASN A 13 -14.12 -50.00 -33.51
CA ASN A 13 -13.21 -50.60 -32.55
C ASN A 13 -12.36 -49.59 -31.77
N ALA A 14 -12.21 -49.91 -30.49
CA ALA A 14 -11.58 -49.13 -29.44
C ALA A 14 -10.05 -49.08 -29.55
N GLY A 15 -9.46 -47.98 -29.07
CA GLY A 15 -8.02 -47.81 -28.94
C GLY A 15 -7.67 -46.63 -28.04
N GLN A 16 -7.87 -46.78 -26.73
CA GLN A 16 -7.37 -45.86 -25.72
C GLN A 16 -5.83 -45.72 -25.80
N ARG A 17 -5.33 -44.49 -25.94
CA ARG A 17 -4.01 -44.09 -25.41
C ARG A 17 -4.13 -42.75 -24.67
N LYS A 18 -3.76 -42.79 -23.39
CA LYS A 18 -3.79 -41.70 -22.41
C LYS A 18 -2.51 -40.86 -22.49
N SER A 19 -2.69 -39.53 -22.52
CA SER A 19 -1.95 -38.40 -21.87
C SER A 19 -0.41 -38.27 -21.96
N PRO A 20 0.21 -37.08 -21.77
CA PRO A 20 -0.36 -35.86 -21.16
C PRO A 20 -0.07 -34.54 -21.89
N THR A 21 -1.12 -33.75 -22.12
CA THR A 21 -1.04 -32.30 -22.22
C THR A 21 -1.11 -31.72 -20.81
N HIS A 22 -0.07 -31.02 -20.36
CA HIS A 22 -0.08 -30.27 -19.11
C HIS A 22 -1.03 -29.06 -19.24
N SER A 23 -2.30 -29.24 -18.88
CA SER A 23 -3.23 -28.15 -18.59
C SER A 23 -3.10 -27.77 -17.11
N PHE A 24 -2.38 -26.69 -16.82
CA PHE A 24 -2.16 -26.18 -15.46
C PHE A 24 -3.36 -25.37 -14.90
N TRP A 25 -4.53 -25.45 -15.54
CA TRP A 25 -5.71 -24.65 -15.23
C TRP A 25 -6.92 -25.53 -14.94
N SER A 26 -6.92 -26.17 -13.78
CA SER A 26 -8.15 -26.70 -13.17
C SER A 26 -7.90 -27.08 -11.71
N GLN A 27 -7.95 -26.10 -10.81
CA GLN A 27 -8.39 -26.36 -9.43
C GLN A 27 -9.34 -25.25 -8.98
N PRO A 28 -10.43 -25.58 -8.27
CA PRO A 28 -11.33 -24.58 -7.72
C PRO A 28 -10.58 -23.84 -6.61
N LEU A 29 -10.44 -22.52 -6.75
CA LEU A 29 -9.97 -21.65 -5.67
C LEU A 29 -11.03 -21.63 -4.58
N GLY A 30 -10.83 -22.51 -3.59
CA GLY A 30 -11.54 -22.45 -2.32
C GLY A 30 -11.34 -21.08 -1.68
N SER A 31 -12.44 -20.49 -1.26
CA SER A 31 -12.54 -19.27 -0.47
C SER A 31 -11.64 -19.34 0.77
N PHE A 32 -10.46 -18.70 0.71
CA PHE A 32 -9.58 -18.46 1.85
C PHE A 32 -8.97 -17.07 1.77
N ILE A 33 -9.73 -16.05 2.15
CA ILE A 33 -9.17 -14.79 2.66
C ILE A 33 -10.00 -14.41 3.88
N ILE A 34 -9.58 -14.91 5.05
CA ILE A 34 -9.96 -14.32 6.33
C ILE A 34 -9.08 -13.09 6.49
N ALA A 35 -9.72 -11.94 6.71
CA ALA A 35 -9.08 -10.72 7.17
C ALA A 35 -8.25 -11.03 8.43
N ARG A 36 -6.94 -11.23 8.25
CA ARG A 36 -6.01 -11.30 9.37
C ARG A 36 -5.91 -9.90 9.97
N ARG A 37 -6.09 -9.80 11.29
CA ARG A 37 -5.79 -8.59 12.04
C ARG A 37 -4.30 -8.26 11.80
N ALA A 38 -3.95 -6.97 11.74
CA ALA A 38 -2.59 -6.55 11.39
C ALA A 38 -1.53 -7.02 12.39
N ASP A 39 -1.92 -7.36 13.62
CA ASP A 39 -1.11 -8.07 14.62
C ASP A 39 -0.54 -9.40 14.11
N GLN A 40 -1.20 -10.06 13.16
CA GLN A 40 -0.68 -11.29 12.53
C GLN A 40 0.32 -11.01 11.39
N LEU A 41 0.32 -9.79 10.84
CA LEU A 41 1.26 -9.35 9.80
C LEU A 41 2.48 -8.64 10.40
N LEU A 42 2.29 -7.95 11.53
CA LEU A 42 3.31 -7.23 12.30
C LEU A 42 3.20 -7.62 13.79
N PRO A 43 3.63 -8.85 14.19
CA PRO A 43 3.48 -9.33 15.57
C PRO A 43 4.18 -8.50 16.64
N TRP A 44 5.02 -7.55 16.23
CA TRP A 44 5.83 -6.73 17.09
C TRP A 44 5.18 -5.38 17.43
N ALA A 45 4.42 -4.71 16.55
CA ALA A 45 4.07 -3.29 16.70
C ALA A 45 3.14 -2.92 17.89
N SER A 46 2.82 -3.86 18.76
CA SER A 46 1.96 -3.67 19.94
C SER A 46 2.73 -3.67 21.26
N ARG A 47 4.06 -3.44 21.25
CA ARG A 47 4.88 -3.44 22.48
C ARG A 47 5.65 -2.13 22.58
N GLU A 48 5.47 -1.41 23.70
CA GLU A 48 6.37 -0.31 24.05
C GLU A 48 7.79 -0.85 24.20
N ALA A 49 8.65 -0.56 23.22
CA ALA A 49 10.04 -0.99 23.23
C ALA A 49 10.97 0.21 23.48
N GLN A 50 11.44 0.34 24.72
CA GLN A 50 12.78 0.87 24.96
C GLN A 50 13.78 -0.28 24.80
N VAL A 51 14.64 -0.23 23.79
CA VAL A 51 15.78 -1.15 23.65
C VAL A 51 17.00 -0.38 23.14
N GLU A 52 18.07 -0.44 23.93
CA GLU A 52 19.43 -0.04 23.54
C GLU A 52 19.94 -0.94 22.40
N ILE A 53 20.29 -0.31 21.28
CA ILE A 53 20.76 -0.95 20.05
C ILE A 53 22.15 -1.55 20.26
N ARG A 54 22.32 -2.85 19.99
CA ARG A 54 23.63 -3.46 19.73
C ARG A 54 23.89 -3.49 18.22
N GLU A 55 24.80 -2.62 17.77
CA GLU A 55 25.24 -2.49 16.38
C GLU A 55 25.94 -3.77 15.86
N LYS A 56 25.24 -4.51 14.99
CA LYS A 56 25.85 -4.86 13.70
C LYS A 56 25.20 -3.90 12.71
N ASP A 57 25.95 -2.91 12.25
CA ASP A 57 25.41 -1.85 11.38
C ASP A 57 24.82 -2.46 10.12
N LEU A 58 23.52 -2.24 9.91
CA LEU A 58 22.88 -2.51 8.63
C LEU A 58 23.54 -1.61 7.59
N ASP A 59 23.95 -2.18 6.46
CA ASP A 59 24.42 -1.40 5.33
C ASP A 59 23.23 -0.66 4.68
N MET A 60 22.89 0.49 5.26
CA MET A 60 21.77 1.33 4.85
C MET A 60 21.93 1.83 3.41
N LYS A 61 23.17 2.01 2.94
CA LYS A 61 23.43 2.40 1.56
C LYS A 61 23.06 1.26 0.62
N HIS A 62 23.51 0.04 0.93
CA HIS A 62 23.15 -1.13 0.12
C HIS A 62 21.65 -1.41 0.13
N LEU A 63 20.98 -1.26 1.28
CA LEU A 63 19.51 -1.36 1.37
C LEU A 63 18.81 -0.32 0.46
N GLU A 64 19.26 0.94 0.50
CA GLU A 64 18.71 2.00 -0.35
C GLU A 64 18.94 1.74 -1.84
N ASP A 65 20.15 1.32 -2.22
CA ASP A 65 20.48 1.01 -3.61
C ASP A 65 19.60 -0.13 -4.16
N VAL A 66 19.35 -1.17 -3.36
CA VAL A 66 18.45 -2.27 -3.74
C VAL A 66 16.98 -1.82 -3.76
N ALA A 67 16.54 -1.00 -2.82
CA ALA A 67 15.18 -0.43 -2.83
C ALA A 67 14.93 0.40 -4.08
N ARG A 68 15.91 1.22 -4.49
CA ARG A 68 15.87 2.02 -5.73
C ARG A 68 15.80 1.14 -6.98
N GLN A 69 16.56 0.05 -7.03
CA GLN A 69 16.49 -0.91 -8.14
C GLN A 69 15.11 -1.58 -8.21
N ALA A 70 14.58 -2.01 -7.08
CA ALA A 70 13.29 -2.68 -7.00
C ALA A 70 12.14 -1.75 -7.43
N ILE A 71 12.11 -0.53 -6.90
CA ILE A 71 11.05 0.44 -7.18
C ILE A 71 11.10 0.95 -8.63
N ASP A 72 12.29 1.11 -9.21
CA ASP A 72 12.45 1.46 -10.64
C ASP A 72 11.97 0.33 -11.56
N ALA A 73 12.26 -0.93 -11.23
CA ALA A 73 11.81 -2.07 -12.01
C ALA A 73 10.29 -2.14 -12.10
N ALA A 74 9.58 -1.99 -10.97
CA ALA A 74 8.12 -1.90 -10.96
C ALA A 74 7.59 -0.62 -11.62
N GLY A 75 8.21 0.53 -11.35
CA GLY A 75 7.81 1.81 -11.92
C GLY A 75 7.84 1.83 -13.45
N ARG A 76 8.84 1.20 -14.07
CA ARG A 76 8.92 1.02 -15.53
C ARG A 76 7.76 0.19 -16.08
N ILE A 77 7.37 -0.87 -15.37
CA ILE A 77 6.22 -1.71 -15.75
C ILE A 77 4.93 -0.88 -15.68
N LEU A 78 4.69 -0.17 -14.56
CA LEU A 78 3.50 0.65 -14.38
C LEU A 78 3.38 1.74 -15.44
N ARG A 79 4.46 2.50 -15.69
CA ARG A 79 4.47 3.55 -16.71
C ARG A 79 4.13 3.01 -18.10
N HIS A 80 4.73 1.89 -18.49
CA HIS A 80 4.50 1.30 -19.80
C HIS A 80 3.07 0.75 -19.95
N ARG A 81 2.43 0.37 -18.84
CA ARG A 81 1.13 -0.31 -18.81
C ARG A 81 -0.01 0.57 -18.31
N MET A 82 0.21 1.87 -18.13
CA MET A 82 -0.80 2.79 -17.59
C MET A 82 -2.12 2.71 -18.38
N GLY A 83 -3.23 2.50 -17.68
CA GLY A 83 -4.57 2.32 -18.28
C GLY A 83 -4.75 1.03 -19.07
N ARG A 84 -3.81 0.07 -18.98
CA ARG A 84 -3.81 -1.21 -19.70
C ARG A 84 -3.63 -2.39 -18.72
N PRO A 85 -4.64 -2.66 -17.87
CA PRO A 85 -4.52 -3.59 -16.75
C PRO A 85 -4.32 -5.05 -17.14
N GLY A 86 -4.57 -5.43 -18.40
CA GLY A 86 -4.62 -6.85 -18.79
C GLY A 86 -5.78 -7.54 -18.09
N ARG A 87 -5.56 -8.75 -17.59
CA ARG A 87 -6.58 -9.44 -16.78
C ARG A 87 -6.75 -8.78 -15.42
N VAL A 88 -8.00 -8.50 -15.07
CA VAL A 88 -8.43 -8.00 -13.75
C VAL A 88 -9.15 -9.12 -13.01
N VAL A 89 -8.80 -9.31 -11.73
CA VAL A 89 -9.47 -10.24 -10.83
C VAL A 89 -9.98 -9.45 -9.63
N GLN A 90 -11.23 -9.65 -9.27
CA GLN A 90 -11.82 -9.06 -8.08
C GLN A 90 -11.58 -9.99 -6.88
N LYS A 91 -10.83 -9.51 -5.88
CA LYS A 91 -10.54 -10.22 -4.62
C LYS A 91 -11.66 -10.06 -3.60
N GLY A 92 -12.38 -8.93 -3.66
CA GLY A 92 -13.43 -8.56 -2.72
C GLY A 92 -14.23 -7.36 -3.20
N LYS A 93 -15.10 -6.84 -2.32
CA LYS A 93 -15.94 -5.68 -2.65
C LYS A 93 -15.05 -4.44 -2.83
N ALA A 94 -15.01 -3.89 -4.05
CA ALA A 94 -14.14 -2.79 -4.44
C ALA A 94 -12.64 -3.07 -4.19
N ASP A 95 -12.24 -4.34 -4.34
CA ASP A 95 -10.87 -4.80 -4.13
C ASP A 95 -10.43 -5.64 -5.34
N TYR A 96 -9.42 -5.16 -6.05
CA TYR A 96 -9.03 -5.67 -7.36
C TYR A 96 -7.53 -5.94 -7.40
N VAL A 97 -7.13 -6.90 -8.22
CA VAL A 97 -5.74 -7.15 -8.60
C VAL A 97 -5.69 -7.33 -10.11
N THR A 98 -4.64 -6.83 -10.74
CA THR A 98 -4.40 -7.00 -12.16
C THR A 98 -3.15 -7.85 -12.42
N GLU A 99 -2.96 -8.28 -13.67
CA GLU A 99 -1.69 -8.88 -14.11
C GLU A 99 -0.50 -7.94 -13.89
N VAL A 100 -0.75 -6.63 -13.89
CA VAL A 100 0.29 -5.63 -13.70
C VAL A 100 0.74 -5.56 -12.25
N ASP A 101 -0.17 -5.63 -11.27
CA ASP A 101 0.17 -5.70 -9.84
C ASP A 101 1.12 -6.89 -9.58
N LYS A 102 0.79 -8.06 -10.14
CA LYS A 102 1.62 -9.28 -10.02
C LYS A 102 2.98 -9.15 -10.68
N ALA A 103 3.04 -8.54 -11.88
CA ALA A 103 4.30 -8.32 -12.58
C ALA A 103 5.22 -7.36 -11.81
N CYS A 104 4.65 -6.32 -11.21
CA CYS A 104 5.38 -5.39 -10.36
C CYS A 104 5.88 -6.07 -9.08
N GLU A 105 5.03 -6.85 -8.42
CA GLU A 105 5.43 -7.65 -7.26
C GLU A 105 6.60 -8.58 -7.60
N GLU A 106 6.49 -9.37 -8.68
CA GLU A 106 7.54 -10.30 -9.09
C GLU A 106 8.88 -9.58 -9.32
N ALA A 107 8.86 -8.42 -9.99
CA ALA A 107 10.06 -7.63 -10.23
C ALA A 107 10.71 -7.13 -8.93
N ILE A 108 9.91 -6.65 -7.99
CA ILE A 108 10.39 -6.18 -6.67
C ILE A 108 10.96 -7.35 -5.87
N LEU A 109 10.18 -8.43 -5.71
CA LEU A 109 10.59 -9.60 -4.92
C LEU A 109 11.84 -10.27 -5.49
N LYS A 110 11.97 -10.35 -6.81
CA LYS A 110 13.18 -10.88 -7.47
C LYS A 110 14.41 -10.02 -7.15
N THR A 111 14.28 -8.70 -7.20
CA THR A 111 15.37 -7.76 -6.90
C THR A 111 15.80 -7.81 -5.44
N ILE A 112 14.84 -7.87 -4.52
CA ILE A 112 15.12 -7.99 -3.08
C ILE A 112 15.78 -9.34 -2.79
N SER A 113 15.19 -10.45 -3.26
CA SER A 113 15.67 -11.80 -2.93
C SER A 113 17.02 -12.15 -3.54
N SER A 114 17.44 -11.51 -4.65
CA SER A 114 18.77 -11.70 -5.22
C SER A 114 19.90 -11.09 -4.37
N HIS A 115 19.60 -10.06 -3.58
CA HIS A 115 20.56 -9.38 -2.70
C HIS A 115 20.41 -9.83 -1.24
N PHE A 116 19.18 -10.08 -0.81
CA PHE A 116 18.81 -10.35 0.57
C PHE A 116 17.90 -11.59 0.70
N PRO A 117 18.41 -12.79 0.36
CA PRO A 117 17.61 -14.02 0.39
C PRO A 117 17.09 -14.39 1.79
N SER A 118 17.70 -13.87 2.85
CA SER A 118 17.32 -14.12 4.25
C SER A 118 16.38 -13.06 4.85
N HIS A 119 16.08 -11.97 4.13
CA HIS A 119 15.20 -10.91 4.63
C HIS A 119 13.73 -11.32 4.51
N LYS A 120 12.91 -10.81 5.44
CA LYS A 120 11.45 -10.99 5.39
C LYS A 120 10.86 -10.03 4.37
N VAL A 121 9.75 -10.43 3.75
CA VAL A 121 8.98 -9.55 2.87
C VAL A 121 7.50 -9.67 3.18
N ILE A 122 6.84 -8.52 3.34
CA ILE A 122 5.41 -8.33 3.43
C ILE A 122 4.99 -7.59 2.15
N SER A 123 4.07 -8.17 1.39
CA SER A 123 3.56 -7.59 0.14
C SER A 123 2.04 -7.76 0.06
N GLU A 124 1.34 -6.81 -0.55
CA GLU A 124 -0.12 -6.87 -0.71
C GLU A 124 -0.60 -8.14 -1.43
N GLU A 125 0.13 -8.55 -2.47
CA GLU A 125 -0.27 -9.61 -3.39
C GLU A 125 0.14 -11.01 -2.92
N SER A 126 1.11 -11.09 -2.01
CA SER A 126 1.63 -12.33 -1.44
C SER A 126 1.39 -12.38 0.08
N PRO A 127 0.32 -13.04 0.54
CA PRO A 127 -0.10 -13.05 1.95
C PRO A 127 0.80 -13.90 2.88
N LEU A 128 1.78 -14.61 2.32
CA LEU A 128 2.77 -15.35 3.08
C LEU A 128 3.99 -14.46 3.23
N MET A 129 4.25 -13.98 4.46
CA MET A 129 5.61 -13.57 4.81
C MET A 129 6.54 -14.67 4.34
N ARG A 130 7.54 -14.32 3.51
CA ARG A 130 8.70 -15.20 3.43
C ARG A 130 9.36 -15.09 4.78
N ASP A 131 9.21 -16.14 5.60
CA ASP A 131 9.89 -16.26 6.88
C ASP A 131 11.40 -16.32 6.62
N GLY A 132 12.00 -15.15 6.55
CA GLY A 132 13.43 -14.95 6.57
C GLY A 132 13.93 -15.03 8.02
N ALA A 133 15.12 -15.57 8.22
CA ALA A 133 15.78 -15.58 9.54
C ALA A 133 16.24 -14.18 10.00
N SER A 134 16.14 -13.16 9.14
CA SER A 134 16.57 -11.79 9.44
C SER A 134 15.56 -11.02 10.31
N GLU A 135 16.08 -10.04 11.04
CA GLU A 135 15.30 -8.99 11.72
C GLU A 135 14.77 -7.93 10.74
N VAL A 136 15.31 -7.90 9.50
CA VAL A 136 14.94 -6.94 8.46
C VAL A 136 13.74 -7.43 7.67
N THR A 137 12.75 -6.54 7.55
CA THR A 137 11.50 -6.77 6.82
C THR A 137 11.32 -5.71 5.74
N TRP A 138 11.13 -6.15 4.50
CA TRP A 138 10.69 -5.30 3.40
C TRP A 138 9.16 -5.26 3.40
N ILE A 139 8.58 -4.08 3.29
CA ILE A 139 7.12 -3.88 3.23
C ILE A 139 6.82 -3.19 1.90
N VAL A 140 6.05 -3.85 1.05
CA VAL A 140 5.93 -3.47 -0.37
C VAL A 140 4.46 -3.34 -0.76
N ASP A 141 4.12 -2.23 -1.39
CA ASP A 141 2.95 -2.11 -2.26
C ASP A 141 3.44 -2.00 -3.71
N PRO A 142 3.23 -3.05 -4.53
CA PRO A 142 3.68 -3.06 -5.92
C PRO A 142 2.88 -2.10 -6.82
N LEU A 143 1.66 -1.73 -6.44
CA LEU A 143 0.77 -0.82 -7.16
C LEU A 143 -0.27 -0.20 -6.21
N ASP A 144 0.09 0.90 -5.56
CA ASP A 144 -0.89 1.71 -4.82
C ASP A 144 -1.77 2.46 -5.82
N GLY A 145 -3.09 2.36 -5.64
CA GLY A 145 -4.08 2.93 -6.54
C GLY A 145 -4.51 2.01 -7.69
N THR A 146 -4.60 0.69 -7.48
CA THR A 146 -5.06 -0.28 -8.51
C THR A 146 -6.36 0.14 -9.22
N THR A 147 -7.33 0.72 -8.48
CA THR A 147 -8.56 1.26 -9.11
C THR A 147 -8.25 2.39 -10.08
N ASN A 148 -7.39 3.33 -9.70
CA ASN A 148 -6.96 4.41 -10.58
C ASN A 148 -6.23 3.86 -11.81
N PHE A 149 -5.36 2.88 -11.62
CA PHE A 149 -4.65 2.22 -12.70
C PHE A 149 -5.59 1.57 -13.73
N ILE A 150 -6.60 0.81 -13.27
CA ILE A 150 -7.62 0.17 -14.11
C ILE A 150 -8.36 1.22 -14.95
N HIS A 151 -8.67 2.37 -14.35
CA HIS A 151 -9.38 3.46 -15.02
C HIS A 151 -8.49 4.43 -15.81
N GLY A 152 -7.16 4.25 -15.78
CA GLY A 152 -6.23 5.18 -16.41
C GLY A 152 -6.10 6.53 -15.70
N PHE A 153 -6.58 6.67 -14.46
CA PHE A 153 -6.46 7.90 -13.68
C PHE A 153 -5.01 8.03 -13.16
N PRO A 154 -4.28 9.12 -13.46
CA PRO A 154 -2.83 9.21 -13.26
C PRO A 154 -2.43 9.58 -11.81
N MET A 155 -2.91 8.78 -10.87
CA MET A 155 -2.57 8.83 -9.45
C MET A 155 -2.33 7.41 -8.95
N VAL A 156 -1.13 6.90 -9.19
CA VAL A 156 -0.70 5.54 -8.85
C VAL A 156 0.75 5.59 -8.39
N SER A 157 1.17 4.68 -7.52
CA SER A 157 2.57 4.60 -7.10
C SER A 157 3.06 3.20 -6.82
N VAL A 158 4.37 3.07 -6.65
CA VAL A 158 5.00 1.93 -6.00
C VAL A 158 5.49 2.39 -4.64
N SER A 159 5.29 1.59 -3.59
CA SER A 159 5.75 1.87 -2.23
C SER A 159 6.68 0.76 -1.75
N VAL A 160 7.85 1.12 -1.23
CA VAL A 160 8.82 0.18 -0.66
C VAL A 160 9.36 0.75 0.64
N ALA A 161 9.19 0.03 1.73
CA ALA A 161 9.79 0.35 3.02
C ALA A 161 10.70 -0.79 3.51
N VAL A 162 11.70 -0.43 4.32
CA VAL A 162 12.53 -1.38 5.06
C VAL A 162 12.37 -1.08 6.54
N ALA A 163 11.97 -2.08 7.30
CA ALA A 163 11.88 -2.04 8.74
C ALA A 163 12.87 -3.01 9.37
N ARG A 164 13.34 -2.69 10.58
CA ARG A 164 14.00 -3.63 11.48
C ARG A 164 13.24 -3.62 12.78
N GLU A 165 12.79 -4.80 13.21
CA GLU A 165 11.87 -4.90 14.35
C GLU A 165 10.74 -3.90 14.17
N GLU A 166 10.55 -2.96 15.11
CA GLU A 166 9.41 -2.06 15.13
C GLU A 166 9.51 -0.79 14.31
N GLU A 167 10.64 -0.64 13.63
CA GLU A 167 11.06 0.66 13.18
C GLU A 167 11.30 0.68 11.68
N VAL A 168 10.59 1.56 10.99
CA VAL A 168 10.82 1.85 9.57
C VAL A 168 12.10 2.69 9.44
N LEU A 169 13.11 2.12 8.79
CA LEU A 169 14.45 2.71 8.62
C LEU A 169 14.61 3.43 7.27
N LEU A 170 13.90 2.95 6.26
CA LEU A 170 13.96 3.45 4.87
C LEU A 170 12.56 3.39 4.26
N GLY A 171 12.18 4.42 3.49
CA GLY A 171 10.89 4.51 2.82
C GLY A 171 11.05 5.18 1.47
N LEU A 172 10.57 4.52 0.41
CA LEU A 172 10.56 5.01 -0.96
C LEU A 172 9.13 4.96 -1.49
N VAL A 173 8.69 6.05 -2.11
CA VAL A 173 7.43 6.12 -2.88
C VAL A 173 7.77 6.67 -4.26
N LEU A 174 7.33 6.00 -5.31
CA LEU A 174 7.55 6.41 -6.70
C LEU A 174 6.22 6.69 -7.37
N ASP A 175 6.00 7.93 -7.83
CA ASP A 175 5.03 8.22 -8.89
C ASP A 175 5.69 7.90 -10.24
N PRO A 176 5.33 6.79 -10.91
CA PRO A 176 5.96 6.41 -12.16
C PRO A 176 5.52 7.30 -13.33
N ILE A 177 4.40 8.02 -13.20
CA ILE A 177 3.83 8.87 -14.26
C ILE A 177 4.53 10.22 -14.29
N ARG A 178 4.80 10.80 -13.11
CA ARG A 178 5.49 12.10 -12.97
C ARG A 178 7.00 11.97 -12.80
N GLU A 179 7.52 10.76 -12.65
CA GLU A 179 8.94 10.52 -12.38
C GLU A 179 9.40 11.15 -11.06
N GLU A 180 8.56 11.02 -10.04
CA GLU A 180 8.81 11.58 -8.71
C GLU A 180 9.14 10.46 -7.74
N LEU A 181 10.41 10.37 -7.40
CA LEU A 181 10.91 9.44 -6.40
C LEU A 181 11.11 10.17 -5.07
N PHE A 182 10.25 9.84 -4.11
CA PHE A 182 10.34 10.26 -2.73
C PHE A 182 11.16 9.25 -1.93
N VAL A 183 12.14 9.71 -1.17
CA VAL A 183 13.03 8.85 -0.37
C VAL A 183 13.24 9.46 1.01
N ALA A 184 13.06 8.67 2.06
CA ALA A 184 13.44 9.03 3.43
C ALA A 184 14.24 7.90 4.07
N ARG A 185 15.29 8.29 4.78
CA ARG A 185 16.04 7.42 5.69
C ARG A 185 15.90 7.99 7.09
N LYS A 186 15.68 7.13 8.08
CA LYS A 186 15.56 7.53 9.48
C LYS A 186 16.74 8.41 9.91
N GLY A 187 16.44 9.57 10.47
CA GLY A 187 17.41 10.56 10.95
C GLY A 187 18.20 11.29 9.85
N SER A 188 17.82 11.16 8.58
CA SER A 188 18.54 11.73 7.43
C SER A 188 17.71 12.71 6.60
N GLY A 189 16.46 12.95 6.99
CA GLY A 189 15.52 13.78 6.24
C GLY A 189 14.90 13.05 5.05
N ALA A 190 13.96 13.73 4.40
CA ALA A 190 13.27 13.26 3.21
C ALA A 190 13.72 14.03 1.96
N LYS A 191 13.67 13.39 0.80
CA LYS A 191 14.03 13.95 -0.51
C LYS A 191 12.97 13.61 -1.56
N LEU A 192 12.78 14.52 -2.51
CA LEU A 192 12.10 14.30 -3.78
C LEU A 192 13.13 14.47 -4.89
N ASN A 193 13.36 13.44 -5.71
CA ASN A 193 14.33 13.48 -6.81
C ASN A 193 15.71 14.02 -6.38
N ASN A 194 16.18 13.53 -5.23
CA ASN A 194 17.43 13.92 -4.56
C ASN A 194 17.48 15.32 -3.96
N SER A 195 16.46 16.16 -4.17
CA SER A 195 16.33 17.46 -3.50
C SER A 195 15.65 17.30 -2.14
N PRO A 196 16.16 17.90 -1.05
CA PRO A 196 15.51 17.88 0.25
C PRO A 196 14.08 18.43 0.20
N ILE A 197 13.18 17.83 0.97
CA ILE A 197 11.79 18.26 1.13
C ILE A 197 11.45 18.42 2.61
N GLN A 198 10.42 19.22 2.87
CA GLN A 198 9.87 19.45 4.20
C GLN A 198 8.36 19.68 4.08
N VAL A 199 7.64 19.36 5.15
CA VAL A 199 6.22 19.74 5.26
C VAL A 199 6.08 21.27 5.25
N ARG A 200 4.92 21.79 4.86
CA ARG A 200 4.68 23.24 4.84
C ARG A 200 4.75 23.83 6.26
N ALA A 201 5.68 24.77 6.48
CA ALA A 201 6.00 25.27 7.83
C ALA A 201 4.92 26.18 8.46
N ARG A 202 4.16 26.91 7.64
CA ARG A 202 3.22 27.96 8.09
C ARG A 202 1.78 27.73 7.63
N ALA A 203 1.37 26.47 7.45
CA ALA A 203 -0.01 26.13 7.17
C ALA A 203 -0.94 26.61 8.30
N THR A 204 -2.10 27.15 7.93
CA THR A 204 -3.24 27.43 8.81
C THR A 204 -4.40 26.55 8.37
N VAL A 205 -5.34 26.23 9.26
CA VAL A 205 -6.47 25.37 8.89
C VAL A 205 -7.23 25.96 7.69
N SER A 206 -7.53 27.26 7.74
CA SER A 206 -8.21 27.99 6.65
C SER A 206 -7.50 28.03 5.30
N ASP A 207 -6.21 27.72 5.23
CA ASP A 207 -5.43 27.69 3.98
C ASP A 207 -4.94 26.29 3.62
N ALA A 208 -5.32 25.29 4.41
CA ALA A 208 -4.81 23.94 4.30
C ALA A 208 -5.50 23.17 3.18
N LEU A 209 -4.69 22.49 2.35
CA LEU A 209 -5.18 21.48 1.42
C LEU A 209 -4.98 20.10 2.03
N MET A 210 -6.05 19.38 2.33
CA MET A 210 -5.95 18.07 2.99
C MET A 210 -6.34 16.95 2.03
N ALA A 211 -5.80 15.75 2.23
CA ALA A 211 -6.21 14.55 1.52
C ALA A 211 -6.92 13.55 2.43
N THR A 212 -7.71 12.67 1.82
CA THR A 212 -8.35 11.57 2.54
C THR A 212 -8.72 10.42 1.61
N GLY A 213 -9.04 9.26 2.18
CA GLY A 213 -9.66 8.13 1.50
C GLY A 213 -10.95 7.68 2.19
N PHE A 214 -11.93 7.26 1.37
CA PHE A 214 -13.23 6.80 1.86
C PHE A 214 -13.16 5.35 2.32
N PRO A 215 -13.92 4.96 3.36
CA PRO A 215 -13.95 3.60 3.90
C PRO A 215 -14.73 2.64 3.00
N HIS A 216 -14.31 2.43 1.75
CA HIS A 216 -15.02 1.62 0.75
C HIS A 216 -15.25 0.18 1.20
N ARG A 217 -14.28 -0.37 1.96
CA ARG A 217 -14.32 -1.72 2.54
C ARG A 217 -15.11 -1.79 3.86
N ALA A 218 -15.44 -0.65 4.47
CA ALA A 218 -16.08 -0.54 5.79
C ALA A 218 -17.18 0.53 5.79
N LYS A 219 -18.15 0.39 4.87
CA LYS A 219 -19.23 1.39 4.65
C LYS A 219 -20.13 1.63 5.87
N HIS A 220 -20.11 0.76 6.87
CA HIS A 220 -20.84 0.97 8.13
C HIS A 220 -20.30 2.16 8.95
N TYR A 221 -19.09 2.64 8.65
CA TYR A 221 -18.54 3.89 9.22
C TYR A 221 -18.76 5.12 8.35
N LEU A 222 -19.56 5.03 7.28
CA LEU A 222 -19.71 6.13 6.33
C LEU A 222 -20.32 7.38 6.98
N GLU A 223 -21.38 7.25 7.79
CA GLU A 223 -21.97 8.40 8.47
C GLU A 223 -21.00 9.14 9.40
N PRO A 224 -20.34 8.48 10.38
CA PRO A 224 -19.37 9.18 11.23
C PRO A 224 -18.17 9.72 10.44
N TYR A 225 -17.77 9.03 9.37
CA TYR A 225 -16.72 9.52 8.47
C TYR A 225 -17.13 10.83 7.76
N MET A 226 -18.35 10.87 7.22
CA MET A 226 -18.89 12.06 6.54
C MET A 226 -19.09 13.21 7.50
N ALA A 227 -19.46 12.95 8.76
CA ALA A 227 -19.54 13.96 9.81
C ALA A 227 -18.16 14.58 10.12
N ALA A 228 -17.13 13.75 10.32
CA ALA A 228 -15.75 14.21 10.52
C ALA A 228 -15.27 15.05 9.32
N MET A 229 -15.47 14.53 8.10
CA MET A 229 -15.08 15.21 6.87
C MET A 229 -15.80 16.56 6.70
N GLY A 230 -17.10 16.62 7.05
CA GLY A 230 -17.89 17.84 7.00
C GLY A 230 -17.35 18.92 7.94
N ARG A 231 -16.95 18.56 9.16
CA ARG A 231 -16.31 19.50 10.10
C ARG A 231 -14.95 19.98 9.60
N ILE A 232 -14.13 19.08 9.06
CA ILE A 232 -12.83 19.43 8.47
C ILE A 232 -13.03 20.42 7.32
N LEU A 233 -13.97 20.16 6.40
CA LEU A 233 -14.27 21.03 5.24
C LEU A 233 -14.83 22.40 5.62
N GLN A 234 -15.46 22.55 6.77
CA GLN A 234 -15.97 23.85 7.22
C GLN A 234 -14.84 24.83 7.56
N GLU A 235 -13.68 24.31 7.96
CA GLU A 235 -12.54 25.13 8.38
C GLU A 235 -11.35 25.05 7.40
N ALA A 236 -11.18 23.93 6.69
CA ALA A 236 -10.13 23.75 5.71
C ALA A 236 -10.41 24.50 4.39
N ASN A 237 -9.36 24.78 3.61
CA ASN A 237 -9.55 25.41 2.30
C ASN A 237 -10.21 24.45 1.30
N ASP A 238 -9.70 23.23 1.17
CA ASP A 238 -10.24 22.23 0.24
C ASP A 238 -9.72 20.81 0.56
N LEU A 239 -10.34 19.81 -0.05
CA LEU A 239 -9.96 18.40 0.08
C LEU A 239 -9.53 17.76 -1.25
N ARG A 240 -8.65 16.77 -1.15
CA ARG A 240 -8.29 15.86 -2.24
C ARG A 240 -8.64 14.43 -1.85
N ARG A 241 -9.26 13.72 -2.79
CA ARG A 241 -9.45 12.27 -2.70
C ARG A 241 -8.87 11.69 -3.99
N ALA A 242 -7.57 11.46 -3.99
CA ALA A 242 -6.83 11.10 -5.19
C ALA A 242 -6.71 9.59 -5.39
N GLY A 243 -6.76 8.79 -4.30
CA GLY A 243 -6.88 7.33 -4.37
C GLY A 243 -5.55 6.57 -4.40
N SER A 244 -4.47 7.18 -3.91
CA SER A 244 -3.18 6.54 -3.66
C SER A 244 -2.67 7.03 -2.31
N ALA A 245 -2.78 6.20 -1.27
CA ALA A 245 -2.45 6.58 0.11
C ALA A 245 -0.95 6.86 0.27
N ALA A 246 -0.08 6.10 -0.40
CA ALA A 246 1.36 6.30 -0.36
C ALA A 246 1.74 7.66 -0.99
N LEU A 247 1.09 8.06 -2.10
CA LEU A 247 1.30 9.38 -2.69
C LEU A 247 0.69 10.51 -1.85
N ASP A 248 -0.48 10.32 -1.24
CA ASP A 248 -1.07 11.33 -0.37
C ASP A 248 -0.11 11.63 0.82
N LEU A 249 0.49 10.59 1.43
CA LEU A 249 1.53 10.75 2.45
C LEU A 249 2.81 11.43 1.92
N ALA A 250 3.29 11.03 0.73
CA ALA A 250 4.45 11.67 0.10
C ALA A 250 4.20 13.15 -0.25
N TYR A 251 2.96 13.49 -0.61
CA TYR A 251 2.54 14.85 -0.92
C TYR A 251 2.42 15.71 0.35
N VAL A 252 2.02 15.12 1.49
CA VAL A 252 2.17 15.77 2.80
C VAL A 252 3.65 16.04 3.10
N ALA A 253 4.53 15.05 2.91
CA ALA A 253 5.95 15.17 3.19
C ALA A 253 6.66 16.27 2.37
N CYS A 254 6.21 16.54 1.14
CA CYS A 254 6.76 17.63 0.32
C CYS A 254 5.95 18.94 0.35
N GLY A 255 4.94 19.03 1.21
CA GLY A 255 4.15 20.26 1.41
C GLY A 255 3.19 20.60 0.26
N ARG A 256 2.84 19.64 -0.59
CA ARG A 256 1.74 19.76 -1.57
C ARG A 256 0.37 19.60 -0.91
N LEU A 257 0.35 18.84 0.19
CA LEU A 257 -0.77 18.69 1.09
C LEU A 257 -0.32 19.08 2.50
N ASP A 258 -1.26 19.53 3.30
CA ASP A 258 -1.05 19.99 4.67
C ASP A 258 -1.44 18.93 5.72
N GLY A 259 -2.26 17.97 5.30
CA GLY A 259 -2.70 16.84 6.11
C GLY A 259 -3.33 15.73 5.29
N PHE A 260 -3.41 14.56 5.89
CA PHE A 260 -3.99 13.32 5.37
C PHE A 260 -4.66 12.56 6.51
N TRP A 261 -5.84 12.00 6.25
CA TRP A 261 -6.42 10.98 7.14
C TRP A 261 -7.15 9.89 6.38
N GLU A 262 -7.01 8.64 6.82
CA GLU A 262 -7.74 7.51 6.26
C GLU A 262 -7.88 6.36 7.27
N PRO A 263 -9.06 5.72 7.38
CA PRO A 263 -9.24 4.55 8.22
C PRO A 263 -8.94 3.23 7.50
N GLY A 264 -8.30 2.29 8.19
CA GLY A 264 -8.24 0.88 7.80
C GLY A 264 -7.28 0.57 6.64
N LEU A 265 -6.23 1.38 6.50
CA LEU A 265 -5.09 1.12 5.62
C LEU A 265 -4.29 -0.12 6.09
N LYS A 266 -3.50 -0.66 5.18
CA LYS A 266 -2.57 -1.78 5.45
C LYS A 266 -1.16 -1.25 5.66
N PRO A 267 -0.26 -2.06 6.28
CA PRO A 267 1.11 -1.64 6.52
C PRO A 267 1.86 -1.16 5.25
N TRP A 268 1.62 -1.80 4.11
CA TRP A 268 2.26 -1.45 2.84
C TRP A 268 1.80 -0.11 2.26
N ASP A 269 0.56 0.29 2.52
CA ASP A 269 0.02 1.60 2.15
C ASP A 269 0.71 2.75 2.93
N VAL A 270 1.20 2.47 4.15
CA VAL A 270 1.56 3.50 5.15
C VAL A 270 3.05 3.55 5.46
N ALA A 271 3.76 2.43 5.45
CA ALA A 271 5.10 2.33 6.02
C ALA A 271 6.10 3.34 5.41
N ALA A 272 6.22 3.38 4.08
CA ALA A 272 7.12 4.30 3.40
C ALA A 272 6.68 5.76 3.56
N GLY A 273 5.39 6.04 3.32
CA GLY A 273 4.80 7.38 3.43
C GLY A 273 4.92 7.98 4.84
N SER A 274 4.71 7.18 5.88
CA SER A 274 4.83 7.65 7.27
C SER A 274 6.26 8.07 7.62
N LEU A 275 7.28 7.34 7.14
CA LEU A 275 8.67 7.74 7.34
C LEU A 275 8.97 9.04 6.58
N LEU A 276 8.49 9.19 5.34
CA LEU A 276 8.62 10.43 4.57
C LEU A 276 8.07 11.63 5.35
N VAL A 277 6.86 11.53 5.89
CA VAL A 277 6.22 12.62 6.66
C VAL A 277 7.03 12.95 7.92
N LYS A 278 7.46 11.93 8.69
CA LYS A 278 8.26 12.13 9.91
C LYS A 278 9.59 12.81 9.62
N GLU A 279 10.34 12.32 8.63
CA GLU A 279 11.64 12.86 8.24
C GLU A 279 11.55 14.25 7.57
N ALA A 280 10.39 14.59 7.01
CA ALA A 280 10.08 15.93 6.49
C ALA A 280 9.63 16.92 7.60
N GLY A 281 9.58 16.49 8.87
CA GLY A 281 9.20 17.33 10.02
C GLY A 281 7.71 17.38 10.34
N GLY A 282 6.92 16.48 9.74
CA GLY A 282 5.50 16.28 10.05
C GLY A 282 5.27 15.36 11.25
N ILE A 283 3.99 15.11 11.54
CA ILE A 283 3.52 14.20 12.60
C ILE A 283 2.66 13.12 11.97
N VAL A 284 2.82 11.88 12.44
CA VAL A 284 1.98 10.74 12.07
C VAL A 284 1.51 10.04 13.35
N THR A 285 0.21 9.86 13.49
CA THR A 285 -0.42 9.11 14.59
C THR A 285 -1.56 8.27 14.06
N ASP A 286 -2.14 7.43 14.92
CA ASP A 286 -3.46 6.90 14.70
C ASP A 286 -4.58 7.89 15.07
N PHE A 287 -5.83 7.44 14.98
CA PHE A 287 -7.02 8.25 15.29
C PHE A 287 -7.20 8.55 16.80
N TRP A 288 -6.37 7.97 17.66
CA TRP A 288 -6.35 8.22 19.10
C TRP A 288 -5.10 8.99 19.54
N GLY A 289 -4.26 9.40 18.59
CA GLY A 289 -3.04 10.17 18.84
C GLY A 289 -1.82 9.32 19.21
N ASN A 290 -1.91 8.00 19.06
CA ASN A 290 -0.87 7.06 19.45
C ASN A 290 -0.04 6.61 18.22
N PRO A 291 1.14 5.97 18.42
CA PRO A 291 2.01 5.57 17.32
C PRO A 291 1.62 4.27 16.60
N GLU A 292 0.53 3.59 16.96
CA GLU A 292 0.14 2.26 16.44
C GLU A 292 -0.59 2.30 15.08
N TYR A 293 -0.41 3.35 14.29
CA TYR A 293 -1.05 3.52 12.97
C TYR A 293 -0.67 2.42 11.96
N LEU A 294 0.52 1.83 12.08
CA LEU A 294 0.92 0.68 11.25
C LEU A 294 0.18 -0.62 11.61
N LEU A 295 -0.31 -0.72 12.86
CA LEU A 295 -1.14 -1.85 13.28
C LEU A 295 -2.60 -1.63 12.95
N ASN A 296 -3.19 -0.57 13.47
CA ASN A 296 -4.64 -0.43 13.35
C ASN A 296 -5.06 0.08 11.96
N GLY A 297 -4.12 0.66 11.19
CA GLY A 297 -4.39 1.16 9.84
C GLY A 297 -5.17 2.47 9.82
N HIS A 298 -5.48 3.06 10.97
CA HIS A 298 -6.10 4.36 11.06
C HIS A 298 -4.98 5.38 11.12
N VAL A 299 -4.90 6.28 10.13
CA VAL A 299 -3.73 7.16 9.98
C VAL A 299 -4.17 8.61 9.96
N VAL A 300 -3.52 9.44 10.77
CA VAL A 300 -3.49 10.89 10.64
C VAL A 300 -2.05 11.31 10.40
N ALA A 301 -1.79 11.99 9.29
CA ALA A 301 -0.47 12.50 8.94
C ALA A 301 -0.57 13.96 8.52
N ALA A 302 0.18 14.87 9.14
CA ALA A 302 0.05 16.30 8.84
C ALA A 302 1.25 17.13 9.25
N THR A 303 1.24 18.41 8.85
CA THR A 303 2.12 19.42 9.47
C THR A 303 1.81 19.53 10.97
N LYS A 304 2.79 19.98 11.78
CA LYS A 304 2.62 20.16 13.23
C LYS A 304 1.42 21.03 13.61
N ARG A 305 1.09 22.02 12.78
CA ARG A 305 -0.02 22.97 13.04
C ARG A 305 -1.40 22.40 12.70
N ILE A 306 -1.45 21.46 11.76
CA ILE A 306 -2.70 20.88 11.25
C ILE A 306 -3.05 19.57 11.94
N HIS A 307 -2.05 18.83 12.43
CA HIS A 307 -2.24 17.52 13.07
C HIS A 307 -3.24 17.56 14.24
N GLY A 308 -3.09 18.52 15.16
CA GLY A 308 -3.99 18.65 16.32
C GLY A 308 -5.45 18.90 15.92
N PHE A 309 -5.67 19.76 14.92
CA PHE A 309 -7.02 20.02 14.38
C PHE A 309 -7.63 18.75 13.76
N LEU A 310 -6.89 18.06 12.89
CA LEU A 310 -7.37 16.82 12.28
C LEU A 310 -7.72 15.77 13.33
N LEU A 311 -6.83 15.56 14.30
CA LEU A 311 -7.02 14.59 15.36
C LEU A 311 -8.26 14.91 16.20
N GLU A 312 -8.51 16.18 16.52
CA GLU A 312 -9.71 16.61 17.24
C GLU A 312 -11.00 16.26 16.47
N GLN A 313 -11.09 16.62 15.19
CA GLN A 313 -12.29 16.35 14.39
C GLN A 313 -12.54 14.84 14.20
N ILE A 314 -11.47 14.07 14.00
CA ILE A 314 -11.54 12.61 13.79
C ILE A 314 -11.88 11.90 15.10
N SER A 315 -11.28 12.30 16.21
CA SER A 315 -11.50 11.66 17.52
C SER A 315 -12.92 11.90 18.06
N HIS A 316 -13.54 13.02 17.70
CA HIS A 316 -14.91 13.33 18.10
C HIS A 316 -15.96 12.49 17.35
N GLU A 317 -15.82 12.35 16.03
CA GLU A 317 -16.88 11.77 15.17
C GLU A 317 -16.60 10.31 14.78
N LEU A 318 -15.35 9.99 14.41
CA LEU A 318 -15.01 8.75 13.71
C LEU A 318 -14.37 7.71 14.62
N ALA A 319 -13.46 8.11 15.51
CA ALA A 319 -12.79 7.19 16.43
C ALA A 319 -13.75 6.41 17.37
N PRO A 320 -14.86 6.99 17.88
CA PRO A 320 -15.79 6.25 18.73
C PRO A 320 -16.49 5.10 18.01
N ALA A 321 -16.75 5.27 16.70
CA ALA A 321 -17.33 4.22 15.87
C ALA A 321 -16.34 3.07 15.60
N LEU A 322 -15.04 3.35 15.65
CA LEU A 322 -13.95 2.41 15.33
C LEU A 322 -13.38 1.68 16.55
N ARG A 323 -13.71 2.09 17.78
CA ARG A 323 -13.26 1.37 18.98
C ARG A 323 -13.84 -0.05 18.99
N PRO A 324 -13.01 -1.09 19.19
CA PRO A 324 -13.52 -2.41 19.51
C PRO A 324 -14.39 -2.30 20.76
N ALA A 325 -15.57 -2.92 20.73
CA ALA A 325 -16.42 -3.11 21.91
C ALA A 325 -15.71 -3.97 22.97
#